data_AF-A0A0H1BF15-F1
#
_entry.id   AF-A0A0H1BF15-F1
#
_cell.length_a   1.000
_cell.length_b   1.000
_cell.length_c   1.000
_cell.angle_alpha   90.00
_cell.angle_beta   90.00
_cell.angle_gamma   90.00
#
_symmetry.space_group_name_H-M   'P 1'
#
loop_
_entity.id
_entity.type
_entity.pdbx_description
1 polymer ?
#
loop_
_entity_poly.entity_id
_entity_poly.type
_entity_poly.pdbx_seq_one_letter_code
_entity_poly.pdbx_strand_id
1 'polypeptide(L)'
;MLLKLSITFPAYLKQDDLKLVPIFCSCYDFSHVNQPCSHMQFPITVAYAITVHKSQELSLDQAVLNISEAEFQAGLTYVTIS
;
A
#
# COMPACT_ATOMS: atom_id res chain seq x y z
N MET A 1 -15.34 -12.28 3.80
CA MET A 1 -14.33 -12.26 4.87
C MET A 1 -13.40 -11.09 4.56
N LEU A 2 -13.55 -9.97 5.26
CA LEU A 2 -12.82 -8.74 4.96
C LEU A 2 -11.47 -8.79 5.69
N LEU A 3 -10.37 -8.87 4.94
CA LEU A 3 -9.01 -8.79 5.46
C LEU A 3 -8.84 -7.43 6.17
N LYS A 4 -8.65 -7.49 7.49
CA LYS A 4 -8.49 -6.31 8.33
C LYS A 4 -7.01 -5.98 8.38
N LEU A 5 -6.54 -5.20 7.41
CA LEU A 5 -5.19 -4.64 7.44
C LEU A 5 -5.09 -3.71 8.66
N SER A 6 -4.46 -4.17 9.73
CA SER A 6 -4.45 -3.49 11.03
C SER A 6 -3.41 -2.36 11.04
N ILE A 7 -3.68 -1.28 10.31
CA ILE A 7 -2.83 -0.09 10.30
C ILE A 7 -3.24 0.81 11.48
N THR A 8 -2.35 0.96 12.46
CA THR A 8 -2.55 1.85 13.60
C THR A 8 -2.25 3.29 13.20
N PHE A 9 -3.28 4.11 13.03
CA PHE A 9 -3.12 5.55 12.77
C PHE A 9 -3.13 6.35 14.09
N PRO A 10 -2.08 7.11 14.41
CA PRO A 10 -2.09 8.02 15.56
C PRO A 10 -2.58 9.41 15.13
N ALA A 11 -3.88 9.68 15.28
CA ALA A 11 -4.47 11.00 15.53
C ALA A 11 -6.00 10.90 15.46
N TYR A 12 -6.69 11.10 16.58
CA TYR A 12 -8.15 11.10 16.64
C TYR A 12 -8.66 12.53 16.85
N LEU A 13 -9.36 13.09 15.86
CA LEU A 13 -10.28 14.20 16.11
C LEU A 13 -11.59 13.60 16.63
N LYS A 14 -12.11 14.15 17.74
CA LYS A 14 -13.44 13.78 18.26
C LYS A 14 -14.46 14.77 17.72
N GLN A 15 -15.36 14.29 16.86
CA GLN A 15 -16.57 15.00 16.48
C GLN A 15 -17.72 14.01 16.63
N ASP A 16 -18.75 14.34 17.41
CA ASP A 16 -19.97 13.53 17.59
C ASP A 16 -19.71 12.03 17.92
N ASP A 17 -18.83 11.75 18.90
CA ASP A 17 -18.39 10.39 19.30
C ASP A 17 -17.69 9.54 18.21
N LEU A 18 -17.49 10.08 17.02
CA LEU A 18 -16.75 9.43 15.95
C LEU A 18 -15.25 9.72 16.05
N LYS A 19 -14.46 8.65 16.00
CA LYS A 19 -13.00 8.70 15.89
C LYS A 19 -12.63 8.97 14.43
N LEU A 20 -12.23 10.20 14.13
CA LEU A 20 -11.84 10.62 12.79
C LEU A 20 -10.31 10.72 12.67
N VAL A 21 -9.77 10.18 11.57
CA VAL A 21 -8.37 10.36 11.18
C VAL A 21 -8.37 11.19 9.88
N PRO A 22 -7.93 12.47 9.91
CA PRO A 22 -7.87 13.26 8.69
C PRO A 22 -6.77 12.73 7.76
N ILE A 23 -7.10 12.57 6.48
CA ILE A 23 -6.14 12.20 5.43
C ILE A 23 -5.79 13.48 4.67
N PHE A 24 -4.51 13.85 4.70
CA PHE A 24 -4.02 15.04 4.01
C PHE A 24 -3.48 14.67 2.63
N CYS A 25 -3.65 15.56 1.65
CA CYS A 25 -2.92 15.47 0.39
C CYS A 25 -1.42 15.52 0.67
N SER A 26 -0.68 14.62 0.04
CA SER A 26 0.78 14.62 0.03
C SER A 26 1.26 15.12 -1.33
N CYS A 27 2.19 16.06 -1.31
CA CYS A 27 2.96 16.48 -2.49
C CYS A 27 4.34 15.84 -2.42
N TYR A 28 4.75 15.19 -3.51
CA TYR A 28 6.06 14.58 -3.65
C TYR A 28 6.74 15.11 -4.91
N ASP A 29 7.89 15.75 -4.73
CA ASP A 29 8.71 16.25 -5.82
C ASP A 29 9.77 15.21 -6.19
N PHE A 30 9.94 14.96 -7.48
CA PHE A 30 10.91 13.99 -8.01
C PHE A 30 11.47 14.46 -9.35
N SER A 31 12.71 14.04 -9.64
CA SER A 31 13.36 14.34 -10.91
C SER A 31 13.14 13.18 -11.87
N HIS A 32 12.43 13.41 -12.97
CA HIS A 32 12.26 12.44 -14.04
C HIS A 32 12.97 12.95 -15.29
N VAL A 33 13.97 12.23 -15.79
CA VAL A 33 14.72 12.58 -17.01
C VAL A 33 15.27 14.03 -16.95
N ASN A 34 15.95 14.37 -15.84
CA ASN A 34 16.49 15.71 -15.55
C ASN A 34 15.46 16.86 -15.54
N GLN A 35 14.16 16.55 -15.50
CA GLN A 35 13.11 17.54 -15.31
C GLN A 35 12.53 17.41 -13.89
N PRO A 36 12.38 18.53 -13.15
CA PRO A 36 11.67 18.51 -11.88
C PRO A 36 10.17 18.29 -12.14
N CYS A 37 9.60 17.30 -11.46
CA CYS A 37 8.19 16.97 -11.52
C CYS A 37 7.62 16.89 -10.10
N SER A 38 6.32 17.15 -9.95
CA SER A 38 5.62 17.05 -8.68
C SER A 38 4.38 16.18 -8.83
N HIS A 39 4.08 15.40 -7.78
CA HIS A 39 2.87 14.57 -7.72
C HIS A 39 2.11 14.90 -6.44
N MET A 40 0.88 15.39 -6.59
CA MET A 40 -0.02 15.68 -5.48
C MET A 40 -1.15 14.66 -5.44
N GLN A 41 -1.21 13.85 -4.39
CA GLN A 41 -2.20 12.79 -4.22
C GLN A 41 -2.54 12.57 -2.75
N PHE A 42 -3.73 12.04 -2.48
CA PHE A 42 -3.99 11.45 -1.17
C PHE A 42 -3.17 10.16 -1.02
N PRO A 43 -2.53 9.89 0.14
CA PRO A 43 -1.73 8.70 0.36
C PRO A 43 -2.62 7.46 0.62
N ILE A 44 -3.54 7.17 -0.30
CA ILE A 44 -4.47 6.05 -0.24
C ILE A 44 -4.42 5.28 -1.56
N THR A 45 -4.51 3.95 -1.47
CA THR A 45 -4.58 3.06 -2.62
C THR A 45 -5.51 1.89 -2.33
N VAL A 46 -6.06 1.28 -3.37
CA VAL A 46 -6.87 0.07 -3.23
C VAL A 46 -5.94 -1.10 -2.89
N ALA A 47 -6.22 -1.80 -1.79
CA ALA A 47 -5.36 -2.85 -1.26
C ALA A 47 -5.93 -4.28 -1.42
N TYR A 48 -6.98 -4.46 -2.23
CA TYR A 48 -7.56 -5.78 -2.47
C TYR A 48 -6.65 -6.67 -3.33
N ALA A 49 -5.95 -6.07 -4.29
CA ALA A 49 -4.94 -6.71 -5.11
C ALA A 49 -3.66 -5.87 -5.03
N ILE A 50 -2.57 -6.49 -4.59
CA ILE A 50 -1.27 -5.83 -4.44
C ILE A 50 -0.26 -6.68 -5.22
N THR A 51 0.62 -6.03 -5.98
CA THR A 51 1.70 -6.75 -6.67
C THR A 51 2.72 -7.23 -5.67
N VAL A 52 3.38 -8.37 -5.95
CA VAL A 52 4.39 -8.97 -5.07
C VAL A 52 5.46 -7.96 -4.63
N HIS A 53 5.92 -7.12 -5.55
CA HIS A 53 6.89 -6.06 -5.26
C HIS A 53 6.38 -5.01 -4.27
N LYS A 54 5.08 -4.73 -4.26
CA LYS A 54 4.45 -3.77 -3.35
C LYS A 54 4.00 -4.41 -2.03
N SER A 55 3.89 -5.73 -2.00
CA SER A 55 3.59 -6.50 -0.78
C SER A 55 4.84 -7.01 -0.06
N GLN A 56 6.04 -6.69 -0.54
CA GLN A 56 7.28 -6.96 0.19
C GLN A 56 7.17 -6.42 1.62
N GLU A 57 7.48 -7.28 2.59
CA GLU A 57 7.45 -6.97 4.02
C GLU A 57 6.04 -6.72 4.62
N LEU A 58 4.97 -6.97 3.87
CA LEU A 58 3.61 -6.97 4.41
C LEU A 58 3.25 -8.35 4.97
N SER A 59 2.88 -8.42 6.25
CA SER A 59 2.26 -9.61 6.83
C SER A 59 0.75 -9.59 6.58
N LEU A 60 0.24 -10.58 5.85
CA LEU A 60 -1.18 -10.74 5.55
C LEU A 60 -1.69 -12.02 6.22
N ASP A 61 -2.81 -11.95 6.94
CA ASP A 61 -3.42 -13.13 7.55
C ASP A 61 -3.89 -14.15 6.49
N GLN A 62 -4.32 -13.65 5.32
CA GLN A 62 -4.74 -14.45 4.18
C GLN A 62 -4.41 -13.74 2.88
N ALA A 63 -3.98 -14.50 1.88
CA ALA A 63 -3.72 -14.02 0.54
C ALA A 63 -4.13 -15.09 -0.50
N VAL A 64 -4.62 -14.64 -1.66
CA VAL A 64 -4.81 -15.48 -2.84
C VAL A 64 -3.73 -15.10 -3.84
N LEU A 65 -2.91 -16.06 -4.21
CA LEU A 65 -1.73 -15.84 -5.04
C LEU A 65 -1.99 -16.32 -6.46
N ASN A 66 -1.73 -15.48 -7.45
CA ASN A 66 -1.76 -15.88 -8.86
C ASN A 66 -0.32 -16.01 -9.39
N ILE A 67 0.20 -17.24 -9.41
CA ILE A 67 1.57 -17.56 -9.88
C ILE A 67 1.49 -18.37 -11.19
N SER A 68 0.52 -18.07 -12.05
CA SER A 68 0.30 -18.81 -13.29
C SER A 68 1.39 -18.57 -14.35
N GLU A 69 2.04 -17.41 -14.31
CA GLU A 69 3.09 -17.00 -15.26
C GLU A 69 4.48 -17.17 -14.66
N ALA A 70 5.48 -17.40 -15.51
CA ALA A 70 6.87 -17.50 -15.10
C ALA A 70 7.32 -16.19 -14.43
N GLU A 71 8.11 -16.30 -13.35
CA GLU A 71 8.63 -15.14 -12.63
C GLU A 71 9.45 -14.24 -13.58
N PHE A 72 9.07 -12.96 -13.66
CA PHE A 72 9.84 -11.95 -14.41
C PHE A 72 11.22 -11.69 -13.78
N GLN A 73 11.33 -11.88 -12.45
CA GLN A 73 12.56 -11.67 -11.68
C GLN A 73 12.70 -12.77 -10.63
N ALA A 74 13.91 -13.30 -10.47
CA ALA A 74 14.19 -14.36 -9.50
C ALA A 74 13.83 -13.94 -8.06
N GLY A 75 13.10 -14.80 -7.36
CA GLY A 75 12.81 -14.66 -5.93
C GLY A 75 11.44 -14.03 -5.63
N LEU A 76 10.61 -13.80 -6.65
CA LEU A 76 9.26 -13.27 -6.44
C LEU A 76 8.35 -14.30 -5.78
N THR A 77 8.44 -15.58 -6.14
CA THR A 77 7.64 -16.62 -5.48
C THR A 77 8.00 -16.75 -4.00
N TYR A 78 9.28 -16.60 -3.65
CA TYR A 78 9.71 -16.66 -2.25
C TYR A 78 9.07 -15.55 -1.42
N VAL A 79 9.18 -14.29 -1.88
CA VAL A 79 8.58 -13.12 -1.23
C VAL A 79 7.06 -13.23 -1.08
N THR A 80 6.42 -13.93 -2.02
CA THR A 80 4.96 -14.09 -2.02
C THR A 80 4.51 -15.11 -0.97
N ILE A 81 5.35 -16.09 -0.63
CA ILE A 81 5.04 -17.19 0.30
C ILE A 81 5.44 -16.86 1.74
N SER A 82 6.50 -16.07 1.93
CA SER A 82 7.07 -15.72 3.25
C SER A 82 6.16 -14.83 4.08
#